data_AF-I1A4F3-F1
#
_entry.id   AF-I1A4F3-F1
#
_cell.length_a   1.000
_cell.length_b   1.000
_cell.length_c   1.000
_cell.angle_alpha   90.00
_cell.angle_beta   90.00
_cell.angle_gamma   90.00
#
_symmetry.space_group_name_H-M   'P 1'
#
loop_
_entity.id
_entity.type
_entity.pdbx_description
1 polymer ?
#
loop_
_entity_poly.entity_id
_entity_poly.type
_entity_poly.pdbx_seq_one_letter_code
_entity_poly.pdbx_strand_id
1 'polypeptide(L)'
;MNKTLFFALSFFAILSVWFSYLLLFKYRVWVLNQEIFKANKKSIVKYTIYAYFALLVSIIFAILILNQNIIIGTFIKDKNGLRIDEDNRVYNIWLSIEGMLSIIFVISSLIPVALISFYLFNSRVNLELKPEELEEFSLSTAFKVEEAERSYYILKSSKKRNQTERNVVFGQYISSSLIFLNISKKLFYKSIIKKTISFVLQRPISTPEFTGEKNTKNLVMIFLISSIKILNKSSKHKLELQDIMSHLKGLTF
;
A
#
# COMPACT_ATOMS: atom_id res chain seq x y z
N MET A 1 -16.66 -9.77 -30.89
CA MET A 1 -15.79 -8.86 -30.10
C MET A 1 -14.35 -9.04 -30.56
N ASN A 2 -13.67 -7.96 -30.96
CA ASN A 2 -12.30 -8.04 -31.48
C ASN A 2 -11.36 -8.57 -30.37
N LYS A 3 -10.58 -9.63 -30.62
CA LYS A 3 -9.75 -10.29 -29.58
C LYS A 3 -8.84 -9.29 -28.86
N THR A 4 -8.31 -8.33 -29.60
CA THR A 4 -7.43 -7.26 -29.10
C THR A 4 -8.14 -6.33 -28.10
N LEU A 5 -9.40 -5.97 -28.36
CA LEU A 5 -10.22 -5.17 -27.46
C LEU A 5 -10.46 -5.92 -26.14
N PHE A 6 -10.79 -7.21 -26.21
CA PHE A 6 -11.00 -8.04 -25.03
C PHE A 6 -9.75 -8.14 -24.14
N PHE A 7 -8.58 -8.34 -24.75
CA PHE A 7 -7.31 -8.41 -24.01
C PHE A 7 -6.93 -7.06 -23.38
N ALA A 8 -7.11 -5.94 -24.09
CA ALA A 8 -6.83 -4.61 -23.54
C ALA A 8 -7.71 -4.29 -22.34
N LEU A 9 -9.01 -4.60 -22.43
CA LEU A 9 -9.97 -4.40 -21.33
C LEU A 9 -9.67 -5.27 -20.12
N SER A 10 -9.35 -6.54 -20.37
CA SER A 10 -9.00 -7.48 -19.30
C SER A 10 -7.72 -7.06 -18.58
N PHE A 11 -6.70 -6.64 -19.32
CA PHE A 11 -5.45 -6.16 -18.75
C PHE A 11 -5.65 -4.89 -17.91
N PHE A 12 -6.47 -3.95 -18.37
CA PHE A 12 -6.73 -2.72 -17.63
C PHE A 12 -7.57 -2.97 -16.37
N ALA A 13 -8.59 -3.83 -16.45
CA ALA A 13 -9.36 -4.25 -15.29
C ALA A 13 -8.46 -4.94 -14.24
N ILE A 14 -7.56 -5.83 -14.67
CA ILE A 14 -6.61 -6.50 -13.78
C ILE A 14 -5.66 -5.48 -13.13
N LEU A 15 -5.12 -4.52 -13.89
CA LEU A 15 -4.25 -3.47 -13.34
C LEU A 15 -5.00 -2.58 -12.34
N SER A 16 -6.23 -2.16 -12.65
CA SER A 16 -7.05 -1.35 -11.74
C SER A 16 -7.36 -2.11 -10.44
N VAL A 17 -7.73 -3.39 -10.53
CA VAL A 17 -7.95 -4.25 -9.36
C VAL A 17 -6.65 -4.42 -8.56
N TRP A 18 -5.51 -4.61 -9.21
CA TRP A 18 -4.21 -4.77 -8.56
C TRP A 18 -3.77 -3.51 -7.81
N PHE A 19 -3.85 -2.33 -8.45
CA PHE A 19 -3.51 -1.06 -7.82
C PHE A 19 -4.49 -0.70 -6.69
N SER A 20 -5.79 -0.94 -6.89
CA SER A 20 -6.81 -0.74 -5.85
C SER A 20 -6.59 -1.67 -4.66
N TYR A 21 -6.21 -2.94 -4.90
CA TYR A 21 -5.90 -3.90 -3.84
C TYR A 21 -4.67 -3.49 -3.02
N LEU A 22 -3.59 -3.08 -3.68
CA LEU A 22 -2.38 -2.58 -3.00
C LEU A 22 -2.68 -1.36 -2.13
N LEU A 23 -3.53 -0.45 -2.62
CA LEU A 23 -3.98 0.72 -1.88
C LEU A 23 -4.90 0.33 -0.72
N LEU A 24 -5.87 -0.55 -0.93
CA LEU A 24 -6.80 -1.00 0.11
C LEU A 24 -6.10 -1.77 1.24
N PHE A 25 -5.08 -2.59 0.92
CA PHE A 25 -4.29 -3.28 1.93
C PHE A 25 -3.52 -2.29 2.82
N LYS A 26 -2.90 -1.27 2.20
CA LYS A 26 -2.27 -0.16 2.91
C LYS A 26 -3.26 0.86 3.47
N TYR A 27 -4.53 0.81 3.14
CA TYR A 27 -5.53 1.71 3.71
C TYR A 27 -6.14 1.07 4.97
N ARG A 28 -6.42 -0.24 4.93
CA ARG A 28 -7.04 -0.99 6.03
C ARG A 28 -6.22 -1.01 7.32
N VAL A 29 -4.90 -1.15 7.22
CA VAL A 29 -3.99 -1.12 8.39
C VAL A 29 -3.97 0.27 9.07
N TRP A 30 -4.43 1.32 8.36
CA TRP A 30 -4.15 2.71 8.69
C TRP A 30 -5.40 3.50 9.07
N VAL A 31 -6.56 3.19 8.48
CA VAL A 31 -7.88 3.71 8.93
C VAL A 31 -8.10 3.47 10.42
N LEU A 32 -7.54 2.38 10.96
CA LEU A 32 -7.65 2.05 12.38
C LEU A 32 -6.85 2.99 13.30
N ASN A 33 -5.84 3.69 12.78
CA ASN A 33 -4.84 4.36 13.63
C ASN A 33 -4.57 5.83 13.30
N GLN A 34 -4.96 6.31 12.11
CA GLN A 34 -4.84 7.70 11.66
C GLN A 34 -3.41 8.30 11.67
N GLU A 35 -2.38 7.50 11.93
CA GLU A 35 -0.99 7.96 12.08
C GLU A 35 -0.09 7.52 10.93
N ILE A 36 0.74 8.45 10.45
CA ILE A 36 1.65 8.24 9.32
C ILE A 36 3.02 8.87 9.60
N PHE A 37 4.11 8.15 9.37
CA PHE A 37 5.45 8.72 9.48
C PHE A 37 5.79 9.61 8.28
N LYS A 38 6.54 10.71 8.49
CA LYS A 38 6.94 11.67 7.44
C LYS A 38 7.59 11.02 6.21
N ALA A 39 8.46 10.02 6.40
CA ALA A 39 9.08 9.30 5.30
C ALA A 39 8.06 8.51 4.45
N ASN A 40 7.09 7.87 5.12
CA ASN A 40 5.97 7.21 4.44
C ASN A 40 5.06 8.20 3.73
N LYS A 41 4.83 9.40 4.30
CA LYS A 41 4.03 10.46 3.65
C LYS A 41 4.60 10.82 2.26
N LYS A 42 5.91 10.99 2.13
CA LYS A 42 6.55 11.33 0.83
C LYS A 42 6.26 10.28 -0.24
N SER A 43 6.35 9.00 0.13
CA SER A 43 6.05 7.87 -0.76
C SER A 43 4.58 7.86 -1.17
N ILE A 44 3.69 8.18 -0.24
CA ILE A 44 2.25 8.24 -0.51
C ILE A 44 1.89 9.39 -1.42
N VAL A 45 2.48 10.58 -1.21
CA VAL A 45 2.33 11.72 -2.13
C VAL A 45 2.77 11.33 -3.54
N LYS A 46 3.84 10.54 -3.72
CA LYS A 46 4.22 10.02 -5.04
C LYS A 46 3.14 9.12 -5.64
N TYR A 47 2.61 8.16 -4.87
CA TYR A 47 1.49 7.33 -5.34
C TYR A 47 0.24 8.15 -5.68
N THR A 48 -0.01 9.23 -4.93
CA THR A 48 -1.09 10.17 -5.23
C THR A 48 -0.89 10.83 -6.58
N ILE A 49 0.31 11.33 -6.87
CA ILE A 49 0.64 11.91 -8.19
C ILE A 49 0.38 10.88 -9.30
N TYR A 50 0.82 9.63 -9.13
CA TYR A 50 0.55 8.56 -10.11
C TYR A 50 -0.95 8.28 -10.28
N ALA A 51 -1.72 8.24 -9.20
CA ALA A 51 -3.16 8.00 -9.26
C ALA A 51 -3.89 9.15 -9.99
N TYR A 52 -3.55 10.39 -9.69
CA TYR A 52 -4.11 11.56 -10.38
C TYR A 52 -3.69 11.61 -11.86
N PHE A 53 -2.45 11.25 -12.18
CA PHE A 53 -2.00 11.13 -13.56
C PHE A 53 -2.78 10.05 -14.32
N ALA A 54 -3.00 8.88 -13.71
CA ALA A 54 -3.80 7.80 -14.29
C ALA A 54 -5.25 8.24 -14.53
N LEU A 55 -5.85 8.98 -13.60
CA LEU A 55 -7.19 9.56 -13.77
C LEU A 55 -7.23 10.58 -14.92
N LEU A 56 -6.24 11.45 -15.02
CA LEU A 56 -6.13 12.44 -16.09
C LEU A 56 -6.03 11.76 -17.46
N VAL A 57 -5.15 10.76 -17.59
CA VAL A 57 -5.06 9.93 -18.80
C VAL A 57 -6.40 9.26 -19.09
N SER A 58 -7.09 8.76 -18.07
CA SER A 58 -8.40 8.12 -18.22
C SER A 58 -9.47 9.05 -18.77
N ILE A 59 -9.51 10.28 -18.29
CA ILE A 59 -10.44 11.31 -18.78
C ILE A 59 -10.13 11.68 -20.23
N ILE A 60 -8.85 11.86 -20.58
CA ILE A 60 -8.44 12.17 -21.96
C ILE A 60 -8.90 11.06 -22.91
N PHE A 61 -8.63 9.79 -22.59
CA PHE A 61 -9.08 8.67 -23.41
C PHE A 61 -10.61 8.62 -23.54
N ALA A 62 -11.34 8.89 -22.46
CA ALA A 62 -12.80 8.91 -22.51
C ALA A 62 -13.33 10.01 -23.43
N ILE A 63 -12.78 11.23 -23.36
CA ILE A 63 -13.14 12.33 -24.26
C ILE A 63 -12.84 11.96 -25.72
N LEU A 64 -11.68 11.37 -25.99
CA LEU A 64 -11.31 10.97 -27.36
C LEU A 64 -12.22 9.87 -27.93
N ILE A 65 -12.68 8.93 -27.11
CA ILE A 65 -13.64 7.88 -27.50
C ILE A 65 -15.03 8.50 -27.73
N LEU A 66 -15.53 9.32 -26.79
CA LEU A 66 -16.85 9.95 -26.89
C LEU A 66 -16.95 10.92 -28.08
N ASN A 67 -15.86 11.63 -28.39
CA ASN A 67 -15.76 12.48 -29.59
C ASN A 67 -15.45 11.68 -30.87
N GLN A 68 -15.40 10.35 -30.79
CA GLN A 68 -15.21 9.45 -31.92
C GLN A 68 -13.87 9.63 -32.68
N ASN A 69 -12.87 10.20 -32.01
CA ASN A 69 -11.50 10.39 -32.51
C ASN A 69 -10.69 9.10 -32.39
N ILE A 70 -10.96 8.28 -31.37
CA ILE A 70 -10.44 6.92 -31.21
C ILE A 70 -11.60 5.96 -31.45
N ILE A 71 -11.39 4.99 -32.35
CA ILE A 71 -12.41 4.05 -32.80
C ILE A 71 -11.97 2.66 -32.41
N ILE A 72 -12.84 1.90 -31.74
CA ILE A 72 -12.53 0.55 -31.26
C ILE A 72 -13.55 -0.44 -31.83
N GLY A 73 -13.69 -0.42 -33.16
CA GLY A 73 -14.61 -1.26 -33.92
C GLY A 73 -14.46 -1.09 -35.43
N THR A 74 -15.06 -2.00 -36.19
CA THR A 74 -15.22 -1.90 -37.65
C THR A 74 -16.56 -1.23 -37.96
N PHE A 75 -16.56 -0.14 -38.71
CA PHE A 75 -17.78 0.62 -39.04
C PHE A 75 -17.91 0.84 -40.54
N ILE A 76 -19.15 0.93 -41.03
CA ILE A 76 -19.49 1.30 -42.41
C ILE A 76 -19.93 2.78 -42.41
N LYS A 77 -19.51 3.53 -43.44
CA LYS A 77 -19.93 4.92 -43.65
C LYS A 77 -21.06 4.97 -44.68
N ASP A 78 -22.10 5.76 -44.41
CA ASP A 78 -23.15 6.10 -45.36
C ASP A 78 -22.59 6.95 -46.52
N LYS A 79 -23.37 7.07 -47.59
CA LYS A 79 -23.18 7.99 -48.72
C LYS A 79 -23.01 9.45 -48.29
N ASN A 80 -23.57 9.83 -47.14
CA ASN A 80 -23.42 11.17 -46.55
C ASN A 80 -22.20 11.30 -45.60
N GLY A 81 -21.36 10.27 -45.51
CA GLY A 81 -20.21 10.23 -44.59
C GLY A 81 -20.57 9.99 -43.12
N LEU A 82 -21.86 9.85 -42.81
CA LEU A 82 -22.37 9.52 -41.48
C LEU A 82 -22.10 8.04 -41.14
N ARG A 83 -21.76 7.75 -39.89
CA ARG A 83 -21.43 6.39 -39.45
C ARG A 83 -22.72 5.63 -39.14
N ILE A 84 -22.86 4.44 -39.72
CA ILE A 84 -24.04 3.60 -39.54
C ILE A 84 -23.63 2.26 -38.93
N ASP A 85 -24.42 1.76 -37.98
CA ASP A 85 -24.29 0.41 -37.41
C ASP A 85 -24.68 -0.66 -38.45
N GLU A 86 -24.38 -1.95 -38.21
CA GLU A 86 -24.66 -3.06 -39.16
C GLU A 86 -26.13 -3.13 -39.62
N ASP A 87 -27.06 -2.57 -38.82
CA ASP A 87 -28.52 -2.51 -39.07
C ASP A 87 -29.04 -1.14 -39.57
N ASN A 88 -28.18 -0.30 -40.16
CA ASN A 88 -28.59 0.99 -40.75
C ASN A 88 -29.15 2.02 -39.74
N ARG A 89 -28.85 1.88 -38.45
CA ARG A 89 -29.22 2.83 -37.39
C ARG A 89 -28.11 3.86 -37.16
N VAL A 90 -28.50 5.10 -36.85
CA VAL A 90 -27.56 6.18 -36.46
C VAL A 90 -26.77 5.72 -35.24
N TYR A 91 -25.45 5.65 -35.37
CA TYR A 91 -24.57 5.18 -34.30
C TYR A 91 -24.59 6.15 -33.11
N ASN A 92 -25.10 5.69 -31.97
CA ASN A 92 -25.10 6.47 -30.73
C ASN A 92 -23.94 6.02 -29.83
N ILE A 93 -22.85 6.79 -29.82
CA ILE A 93 -21.66 6.51 -29.02
C ILE A 93 -21.96 6.36 -27.52
N TRP A 94 -22.97 7.07 -26.99
CA TRP A 94 -23.34 7.00 -25.57
C TRP A 94 -23.96 5.66 -25.17
N LEU A 95 -24.69 5.02 -26.08
CA LEU A 95 -25.31 3.71 -25.86
C LEU A 95 -24.43 2.56 -26.38
N SER A 96 -23.31 2.88 -27.03
CA SER A 96 -22.38 1.91 -27.56
C SER A 96 -21.52 1.26 -26.46
N ILE A 97 -20.96 0.10 -26.80
CA ILE A 97 -19.95 -0.58 -25.97
C ILE A 97 -18.76 0.35 -25.71
N GLU A 98 -18.32 1.13 -26.71
CA GLU A 98 -17.19 2.06 -26.58
C GLU A 98 -17.46 3.16 -25.54
N GLY A 99 -18.67 3.72 -25.55
CA GLY A 99 -19.13 4.70 -24.57
C GLY A 99 -19.17 4.12 -23.15
N MET A 100 -19.77 2.94 -22.98
CA MET A 100 -19.83 2.27 -21.68
C MET A 100 -18.42 1.95 -21.14
N LEU A 101 -17.50 1.50 -22.00
CA LEU A 101 -16.12 1.20 -21.62
C LEU A 101 -15.34 2.44 -21.19
N SER A 102 -15.54 3.56 -21.88
CA SER A 102 -14.90 4.84 -21.52
C SER A 102 -15.31 5.30 -20.11
N ILE A 103 -16.58 5.11 -19.74
CA ILE A 103 -17.09 5.44 -18.40
C ILE A 103 -16.50 4.51 -17.34
N ILE A 104 -16.47 3.19 -17.60
CA ILE A 104 -15.87 2.21 -16.69
C ILE A 104 -14.38 2.53 -16.45
N PHE A 105 -13.66 2.95 -17.49
CA PHE A 105 -12.26 3.35 -17.41
C PHE A 105 -12.05 4.51 -16.42
N VAL A 106 -12.85 5.57 -16.55
CA VAL A 106 -12.79 6.74 -15.66
C VAL A 106 -13.13 6.35 -14.22
N ILE A 107 -14.21 5.59 -14.00
CA ILE A 107 -14.64 5.15 -12.67
C ILE A 107 -13.54 4.30 -12.01
N SER A 108 -12.91 3.41 -12.76
CA SER A 108 -11.86 2.52 -12.27
C SER A 108 -10.60 3.26 -11.79
N SER A 109 -10.32 4.45 -12.35
CA SER A 109 -9.22 5.33 -11.93
C SER A 109 -9.64 6.30 -10.81
N LEU A 110 -10.92 6.68 -10.75
CA LEU A 110 -11.45 7.60 -9.75
C LEU A 110 -11.44 6.99 -8.33
N ILE A 111 -11.75 5.71 -8.20
CA ILE A 111 -11.82 5.01 -6.90
C ILE A 111 -10.46 5.07 -6.16
N PRO A 112 -9.32 4.68 -6.76
CA PRO A 112 -7.99 4.86 -6.16
C PRO A 112 -7.68 6.29 -5.72
N VAL A 113 -8.03 7.29 -6.55
CA VAL A 113 -7.79 8.71 -6.26
C VAL A 113 -8.60 9.15 -5.05
N ALA A 114 -9.89 8.84 -5.00
CA ALA A 114 -10.75 9.21 -3.87
C ALA A 114 -10.24 8.61 -2.55
N LEU A 115 -9.83 7.34 -2.57
CA LEU A 115 -9.28 6.66 -1.38
C LEU A 115 -7.97 7.29 -0.90
N ILE A 116 -7.04 7.60 -1.81
CA ILE A 116 -5.74 8.17 -1.44
C ILE A 116 -5.86 9.62 -0.97
N SER A 117 -6.78 10.38 -1.56
CA SER A 117 -7.04 11.78 -1.16
C SER A 117 -7.72 11.82 0.21
N PHE A 118 -8.74 11.00 0.44
CA PHE A 118 -9.34 10.85 1.76
C PHE A 118 -8.29 10.49 2.82
N TYR A 119 -7.35 9.59 2.49
CA TYR A 119 -6.23 9.25 3.36
C TYR A 119 -5.32 10.45 3.67
N LEU A 120 -4.90 11.21 2.65
CA LEU A 120 -3.97 12.33 2.86
C LEU A 120 -4.58 13.46 3.71
N PHE A 121 -5.87 13.74 3.53
CA PHE A 121 -6.55 14.80 4.28
C PHE A 121 -6.85 14.44 5.73
N ASN A 122 -7.06 13.15 6.05
CA ASN A 122 -7.45 12.71 7.39
C ASN A 122 -6.30 12.12 8.23
N SER A 123 -5.06 12.12 7.71
CA SER A 123 -3.90 11.52 8.39
C SER A 123 -3.08 12.52 9.19
N ARG A 124 -2.67 12.13 10.41
CA ARG A 124 -1.69 12.87 11.21
C ARG A 124 -0.27 12.43 10.85
N VAL A 125 0.61 13.41 10.65
CA VAL A 125 2.00 13.17 10.27
C VAL A 125 2.89 13.22 11.51
N ASN A 126 3.46 12.08 11.86
CA ASN A 126 4.47 11.98 12.90
C ASN A 126 5.86 12.32 12.35
N LEU A 127 6.71 12.82 13.26
CA LEU A 127 8.10 13.13 12.98
C LEU A 127 8.85 11.91 12.44
N GLU A 128 9.84 12.17 11.58
CA GLU A 128 10.74 11.14 11.08
C GLU A 128 11.59 10.58 12.23
N LEU A 129 11.77 9.26 12.26
CA LEU A 129 12.71 8.60 13.17
C LEU A 129 14.13 8.83 12.68
N LYS A 130 14.94 9.52 13.49
CA LYS A 130 16.34 9.78 13.14
C LYS A 130 17.24 8.65 13.66
N PRO A 131 18.30 8.27 12.93
CA PRO A 131 19.28 7.29 13.41
C PRO A 131 19.86 7.64 14.78
N GLU A 132 20.19 8.92 14.98
CA GLU A 132 20.84 9.41 16.19
C GLU A 132 19.93 9.26 17.42
N GLU A 133 18.61 9.44 17.25
CA GLU A 133 17.61 9.21 18.31
C GLU A 133 17.49 7.72 18.67
N LEU A 134 17.61 6.82 17.69
CA LEU A 134 17.55 5.38 17.94
C LEU A 134 18.79 4.90 18.71
N GLU A 135 19.96 5.45 18.39
CA GLU A 135 21.20 5.18 19.09
C GLU A 135 21.11 5.64 20.55
N GLU A 136 20.73 6.89 20.78
CA GLU A 136 20.54 7.45 22.14
C GLU A 136 19.52 6.65 22.94
N PHE A 137 18.38 6.30 22.32
CA PHE A 137 17.34 5.50 22.97
C PHE A 137 17.85 4.11 23.37
N SER A 138 18.68 3.47 22.53
CA SER A 138 19.24 2.14 22.83
C SER A 138 20.19 2.14 24.02
N LEU A 139 20.84 3.27 24.31
CA LEU A 139 21.78 3.43 25.42
C LEU A 139 21.07 3.86 26.70
N SER A 140 20.04 4.70 26.58
CA SER A 140 19.37 5.36 27.72
C SER A 140 18.15 4.61 28.26
N THR A 141 17.52 3.74 27.46
CA THR A 141 16.24 3.13 27.83
C THR A 141 16.37 1.61 27.99
N ALA A 142 16.11 1.13 29.20
CA ALA A 142 16.04 -0.30 29.50
C ALA A 142 14.62 -0.84 29.29
N PHE A 143 14.53 -2.01 28.65
CA PHE A 143 13.28 -2.76 28.47
C PHE A 143 13.60 -4.25 28.28
N LYS A 144 12.61 -5.13 28.53
CA LYS A 144 12.77 -6.58 28.31
C LYS A 144 12.37 -6.97 26.89
N VAL A 145 13.28 -7.67 26.21
CA VAL A 145 13.11 -8.05 24.80
C VAL A 145 12.10 -9.18 24.67
N GLU A 146 12.02 -10.04 25.68
CA GLU A 146 11.09 -11.17 25.76
C GLU A 146 9.64 -10.69 25.81
N GLU A 147 9.39 -9.53 26.45
CA GLU A 147 8.08 -8.88 26.44
C GLU A 147 7.72 -8.41 25.03
N ALA A 148 8.68 -7.81 24.31
CA ALA A 148 8.47 -7.35 22.93
C ALA A 148 8.24 -8.53 21.98
N GLU A 149 8.97 -9.63 22.17
CA GLU A 149 8.85 -10.85 21.37
C GLU A 149 7.45 -11.48 21.50
N ARG A 150 6.85 -11.39 22.70
CA ARG A 150 5.52 -11.93 23.03
C ARG A 150 4.37 -10.97 22.73
N SER A 151 4.64 -9.68 22.55
CA SER A 151 3.61 -8.71 22.14
C SER A 151 2.88 -9.21 20.90
N TYR A 152 1.58 -8.95 20.83
CA TYR A 152 0.76 -9.45 19.72
C TYR A 152 -0.35 -8.46 19.38
N TYR A 153 -0.85 -8.50 18.15
CA TYR A 153 -2.12 -7.85 17.82
C TYR A 153 -3.12 -8.90 17.34
N ILE A 154 -4.41 -8.60 17.52
CA ILE A 154 -5.50 -9.49 17.14
C ILE A 154 -5.95 -9.14 15.72
N LEU A 155 -5.76 -10.06 14.78
CA LEU A 155 -6.40 -9.98 13.46
C LEU A 155 -7.86 -10.39 13.59
N LYS A 156 -8.75 -9.39 13.69
CA LYS A 156 -10.20 -9.63 13.63
C LYS A 156 -10.59 -10.04 12.21
N SER A 157 -11.09 -11.26 12.06
CA SER A 157 -11.69 -11.70 10.80
C SER A 157 -13.00 -10.95 10.56
N SER A 158 -13.16 -10.39 9.36
CA SER A 158 -14.36 -9.61 9.02
C SER A 158 -15.54 -10.48 8.61
N LYS A 159 -15.39 -11.81 8.55
CA LYS A 159 -16.44 -12.72 8.07
C LYS A 159 -16.55 -13.96 8.97
N LYS A 160 -17.71 -14.08 9.61
CA LYS A 160 -18.25 -15.16 10.47
C LYS A 160 -17.98 -15.03 11.98
N ARG A 161 -19.10 -15.07 12.72
CA ARG A 161 -19.24 -15.04 14.19
C ARG A 161 -18.43 -16.11 14.95
N ASN A 162 -17.87 -17.11 14.27
CA ASN A 162 -17.20 -18.27 14.88
C ASN A 162 -15.75 -18.51 14.38
N GLN A 163 -15.12 -17.55 13.70
CA GLN A 163 -13.68 -17.69 13.40
C GLN A 163 -12.85 -17.26 14.61
N THR A 164 -11.98 -18.16 15.05
CA THR A 164 -11.02 -17.93 16.12
C THR A 164 -10.17 -16.69 15.84
N GLU A 165 -10.13 -15.78 16.80
CA GLU A 165 -9.25 -14.62 16.77
C GLU A 165 -7.80 -15.10 16.54
N ARG A 166 -7.12 -14.52 15.55
CA ARG A 166 -5.76 -14.91 15.22
C ARG A 166 -4.79 -13.91 15.82
N ASN A 167 -4.06 -14.34 16.82
CA ASN A 167 -3.00 -13.54 17.44
C ASN A 167 -1.77 -13.55 16.53
N VAL A 168 -1.35 -12.37 16.07
CA VAL A 168 -0.09 -12.21 15.37
C VAL A 168 0.96 -11.79 16.38
N VAL A 169 1.78 -12.75 16.80
CA VAL A 169 2.86 -12.55 17.76
C VAL A 169 4.07 -11.90 17.08
N PHE A 170 4.65 -10.87 17.70
CA PHE A 170 5.72 -10.08 17.11
C PHE A 170 6.93 -10.92 16.71
N GLY A 171 7.41 -11.81 17.59
CA GLY A 171 8.56 -12.66 17.34
C GLY A 171 8.41 -13.51 16.07
N GLN A 172 7.24 -14.11 15.86
CA GLN A 172 6.94 -14.89 14.65
C GLN A 172 6.79 -13.97 13.42
N TYR A 173 6.10 -12.85 13.60
CA TYR A 173 5.86 -11.88 12.54
C TYR A 173 7.17 -11.30 11.99
N ILE A 174 8.09 -10.89 12.86
CA ILE A 174 9.37 -10.32 12.46
C ILE A 174 10.31 -11.37 11.86
N SER A 175 10.29 -12.61 12.38
CA SER A 175 11.12 -13.73 11.91
C SER A 175 10.89 -14.08 10.45
N SER A 176 9.68 -13.86 9.93
CA SER A 176 9.42 -14.04 8.49
C SER A 176 10.22 -13.08 7.59
N SER A 177 10.94 -12.09 8.15
CA SER A 177 11.90 -11.27 7.39
C SER A 177 13.14 -12.04 6.97
N LEU A 178 13.50 -13.14 7.66
CA LEU A 178 14.68 -13.95 7.37
C LEU A 178 14.69 -14.51 5.94
N ILE A 179 13.54 -14.67 5.31
CA ILE A 179 13.41 -15.07 3.90
C ILE A 179 14.21 -14.12 2.97
N PHE A 180 14.26 -12.82 3.31
CA PHE A 180 14.98 -11.83 2.50
C PHE A 180 16.49 -11.84 2.72
N LEU A 181 16.99 -12.50 3.76
CA LEU A 181 18.43 -12.53 4.08
C LEU A 181 19.24 -13.14 2.92
N ASN A 182 18.69 -14.19 2.30
CA ASN A 182 19.32 -14.89 1.17
C ASN A 182 19.10 -14.18 -0.18
N ILE A 183 18.21 -13.18 -0.23
CA ILE A 183 17.84 -12.49 -1.48
C ILE A 183 18.59 -11.16 -1.58
N SER A 184 18.50 -10.32 -0.54
CA SER A 184 19.14 -9.00 -0.52
C SER A 184 19.17 -8.44 0.89
N LYS A 185 20.35 -8.06 1.37
CA LYS A 185 20.53 -7.35 2.66
C LYS A 185 19.67 -6.08 2.73
N LYS A 186 19.60 -5.31 1.64
CA LYS A 186 18.77 -4.09 1.57
C LYS A 186 17.28 -4.41 1.75
N LEU A 187 16.78 -5.47 1.11
CA LEU A 187 15.37 -5.88 1.28
C LEU A 187 15.10 -6.43 2.69
N PHE A 188 16.08 -7.13 3.26
CA PHE A 188 16.02 -7.66 4.61
C PHE A 188 15.83 -6.55 5.66
N TYR A 189 16.72 -5.55 5.71
CA TYR A 189 16.58 -4.44 6.65
C TYR A 189 15.31 -3.61 6.39
N LYS A 190 14.94 -3.40 5.12
CA LYS A 190 13.66 -2.74 4.77
C LYS A 190 12.44 -3.54 5.25
N SER A 191 12.49 -4.87 5.23
CA SER A 191 11.42 -5.72 5.75
C SER A 191 11.28 -5.57 7.26
N ILE A 192 12.40 -5.58 8.00
CA ILE A 192 12.41 -5.39 9.46
C ILE A 192 11.73 -4.07 9.81
N ILE A 193 12.23 -2.96 9.25
CA ILE A 193 11.72 -1.62 9.54
C ILE A 193 10.22 -1.52 9.23
N LYS A 194 9.79 -2.03 8.06
CA LYS A 194 8.37 -2.00 7.67
C LYS A 194 7.47 -2.80 8.59
N LYS A 195 7.89 -4.02 8.92
CA LYS A 195 7.09 -4.89 9.79
C LYS A 195 7.00 -4.28 11.18
N THR A 196 8.09 -3.76 11.72
CA THR A 196 8.06 -3.10 13.02
C THR A 196 7.12 -1.90 13.06
N ILE A 197 7.22 -0.97 12.09
CA ILE A 197 6.30 0.17 12.01
C ILE A 197 4.86 -0.31 11.85
N SER A 198 4.61 -1.26 10.95
CA SER A 198 3.28 -1.81 10.73
C SER A 198 2.71 -2.50 11.97
N PHE A 199 3.55 -3.16 12.75
CA PHE A 199 3.16 -3.86 13.96
C PHE A 199 2.74 -2.88 15.05
N VAL A 200 3.54 -1.83 15.29
CA VAL A 200 3.21 -0.78 16.26
C VAL A 200 1.96 -0.03 15.86
N LEU A 201 1.80 0.28 14.57
CA LEU A 201 0.58 0.91 14.07
C LEU A 201 -0.63 0.04 14.38
N GLN A 202 -0.57 -1.30 14.32
CA GLN A 202 -1.69 -2.18 14.70
C GLN A 202 -2.05 -2.18 16.19
N ARG A 203 -1.41 -1.33 17.02
CA ARG A 203 -1.63 -1.19 18.47
C ARG A 203 -1.52 -2.53 19.19
N PRO A 204 -0.30 -3.08 19.28
CA PRO A 204 -0.11 -4.38 19.89
C PRO A 204 -0.51 -4.35 21.36
N ILE A 205 -1.05 -5.48 21.80
CA ILE A 205 -1.35 -5.81 23.19
C ILE A 205 -0.05 -6.31 23.83
N SER A 206 0.08 -6.10 25.15
CA SER A 206 1.23 -6.53 25.95
C SER A 206 2.55 -5.94 25.44
N THR A 207 2.59 -4.63 25.21
CA THR A 207 3.83 -3.90 24.91
C THR A 207 4.79 -3.90 26.10
N PRO A 208 6.11 -3.89 25.86
CA PRO A 208 7.12 -3.84 26.93
C PRO A 208 6.92 -2.68 27.90
N GLU A 209 7.29 -2.91 29.15
CA GLU A 209 7.47 -1.81 30.11
C GLU A 209 8.84 -1.16 29.94
N PHE A 210 8.88 0.17 30.02
CA PHE A 210 10.10 0.96 29.91
C PHE A 210 9.92 2.32 30.59
N THR A 211 11.03 2.94 30.96
CA THR A 211 11.08 4.28 31.54
C THR A 211 10.92 5.31 30.43
N GLY A 212 9.72 5.86 30.25
CA GLY A 212 9.44 6.89 29.26
C GLY A 212 7.97 6.97 28.87
N GLU A 213 7.64 7.94 28.00
CA GLU A 213 6.28 8.07 27.48
C GLU A 213 5.97 6.95 26.49
N LYS A 214 4.83 6.25 26.68
CA LYS A 214 4.33 5.20 25.77
C LYS A 214 3.67 5.81 24.53
N ASN A 215 4.46 6.47 23.69
CA ASN A 215 4.03 6.99 22.40
C ASN A 215 4.48 6.07 21.24
N THR A 216 3.86 6.24 20.07
CA THR A 216 4.12 5.43 18.87
C THR A 216 5.60 5.42 18.48
N LYS A 217 6.30 6.55 18.60
CA LYS A 217 7.71 6.69 18.24
C LYS A 217 8.60 5.81 19.12
N ASN A 218 8.43 5.90 20.44
CA ASN A 218 9.19 5.13 21.42
C ASN A 218 8.92 3.64 21.28
N LEU A 219 7.67 3.25 21.04
CA LEU A 219 7.33 1.85 20.75
C LEU A 219 8.04 1.36 19.48
N VAL A 220 8.05 2.13 18.38
CA VAL A 220 8.79 1.73 17.18
C VAL A 220 10.28 1.52 17.47
N MET A 221 10.91 2.40 18.26
CA MET A 221 12.32 2.24 18.64
C MET A 221 12.55 0.95 19.44
N ILE A 222 11.72 0.67 20.44
CA ILE A 222 11.78 -0.58 21.24
C ILE A 222 11.66 -1.81 20.35
N PHE A 223 10.66 -1.85 19.47
CA PHE A 223 10.45 -3.01 18.60
C PHE A 223 11.54 -3.13 17.53
N LEU A 224 12.17 -2.04 17.07
CA LEU A 224 13.31 -2.10 16.15
C LEU A 224 14.53 -2.72 16.82
N ILE A 225 14.86 -2.25 18.03
CA ILE A 225 15.98 -2.79 18.81
C ILE A 225 15.71 -4.27 19.15
N SER A 226 14.48 -4.60 19.56
CA SER A 226 14.06 -5.98 19.85
C SER A 226 14.20 -6.88 18.62
N SER A 227 13.87 -6.37 17.43
CA SER A 227 13.96 -7.13 16.17
C SER A 227 15.38 -7.67 15.92
N ILE A 228 16.41 -6.87 16.21
CA ILE A 228 17.82 -7.30 16.07
C ILE A 228 18.07 -8.52 16.94
N LYS A 229 17.74 -8.41 18.23
CA LYS A 229 17.99 -9.47 19.21
C LYS A 229 17.19 -10.74 18.88
N ILE A 230 15.91 -10.61 18.50
CA ILE A 230 15.05 -11.73 18.11
C ILE A 230 15.61 -12.43 16.87
N LEU A 231 15.93 -11.68 15.82
CA LEU A 231 16.42 -12.26 14.56
C LEU A 231 17.81 -12.88 14.70
N ASN A 232 18.67 -12.32 15.56
CA ASN A 232 19.98 -12.89 15.87
C ASN A 232 19.90 -14.25 16.58
N LYS A 233 18.77 -14.62 17.20
CA LYS A 233 18.57 -15.99 17.75
C LYS A 233 18.52 -17.05 16.66
N SER A 234 18.05 -16.68 15.46
CA SER A 234 17.78 -17.63 14.36
C SER A 234 18.65 -17.40 13.12
N SER A 235 19.37 -16.28 13.06
CA SER A 235 20.25 -15.91 11.94
C SER A 235 21.70 -16.30 12.22
N LYS A 236 22.38 -16.91 11.25
CA LYS A 236 23.84 -17.08 11.28
C LYS A 236 24.58 -15.75 11.07
N HIS A 237 23.92 -14.77 10.45
CA HIS A 237 24.46 -13.42 10.28
C HIS A 237 24.08 -12.58 11.49
N LYS A 238 25.08 -12.14 12.25
CA LYS A 238 24.87 -11.19 13.35
C LYS A 238 24.47 -9.84 12.76
N LEU A 239 23.30 -9.38 13.18
CA LEU A 239 22.74 -8.08 12.84
C LEU A 239 23.15 -7.07 13.89
N GLU A 240 23.49 -5.86 13.44
CA GLU A 240 23.87 -4.77 14.30
C GLU A 240 22.87 -3.60 14.19
N LEU A 241 22.82 -2.77 15.23
CA LEU A 241 21.95 -1.59 15.24
C LEU A 241 22.35 -0.59 14.14
N GLN A 242 23.64 -0.47 13.88
CA GLN A 242 24.20 0.39 12.83
C GLN A 242 23.70 0.00 11.43
N ASP A 243 23.48 -1.28 11.17
CA ASP A 243 22.89 -1.73 9.92
C ASP A 243 21.46 -1.22 9.74
N ILE A 244 20.63 -1.29 10.81
CA ILE A 244 19.27 -0.75 10.75
C ILE A 244 19.31 0.76 10.58
N MET A 245 20.16 1.45 11.32
CA MET A 245 20.31 2.91 11.30
C MET A 245 20.70 3.43 9.91
N SER A 246 21.64 2.78 9.24
CA SER A 246 22.04 3.14 7.86
C SER A 246 20.90 2.98 6.85
N HIS A 247 19.91 2.13 7.15
CA HIS A 247 18.74 1.89 6.31
C HIS A 247 17.48 2.65 6.75
N LEU A 248 17.52 3.40 7.86
CA LEU A 248 16.47 4.36 8.25
C LEU A 248 16.47 5.59 7.35
N LYS A 249 17.68 6.12 7.02
CA LYS A 249 17.87 7.24 6.08
C LYS A 249 17.45 6.78 4.68
N GLY A 250 16.28 7.21 4.23
CA GLY A 250 15.77 6.86 2.89
C GLY A 250 14.62 5.85 2.87
N LEU A 251 13.71 5.94 3.84
CA LEU A 251 12.37 5.33 3.73
C LEU A 251 11.56 5.97 2.58
N THR A 252 11.97 5.68 1.35
CA THR A 252 11.14 5.72 0.14
C THR A 252 10.64 4.30 -0.14
N PHE A 253 9.32 4.17 -0.24
CA PHE A 253 8.65 3.09 -0.95
C PHE A 253 8.13 3.58 -2.29
#